data_AF-A0A520K659-F1
#
_entry.id   AF-A0A520K659-F1
#
_cell.length_a   1.000
_cell.length_b   1.000
_cell.length_c   1.000
_cell.angle_alpha   90.00
_cell.angle_beta   90.00
_cell.angle_gamma   90.00
#
_symmetry.space_group_name_H-M   'P 1'
#
loop_
_entity.id
_entity.type
_entity.pdbx_description
1 polymer ?
#
loop_
_entity_poly.entity_id
_entity_poly.type
_entity_poly.pdbx_seq_one_letter_code
_entity_poly.pdbx_strand_id
1 'polypeptide(L)' 'MAKKIIPLAPVERLIRTASDGDIRVSESARGALTEVLEDIGIKIAKEAIIETKHAGRKTVKAEDINRAIEILKM' A
#
# COMPACT_ATOMS: atom_id res chain seq x y z
N MET A 1 -19.97 5.09 -3.61
CA MET A 1 -18.88 4.20 -3.15
C MET A 1 -17.60 4.67 -3.78
N ALA A 2 -16.56 4.97 -3.00
CA ALA A 2 -15.25 5.29 -3.56
C ALA A 2 -14.70 4.04 -4.27
N LYS A 3 -14.14 4.24 -5.46
CA LYS A 3 -13.51 3.15 -6.23
C LYS A 3 -12.26 2.70 -5.47
N LYS A 4 -12.26 1.47 -4.95
CA LYS A 4 -11.07 0.85 -4.34
C LYS A 4 -9.98 0.71 -5.40
N ILE A 5 -8.77 1.15 -5.09
CA ILE A 5 -7.58 1.04 -5.93
C ILE A 5 -7.08 -0.41 -5.89
N ILE A 6 -7.09 -1.04 -4.71
CA ILE A 6 -6.65 -2.41 -4.50
C ILE A 6 -7.87 -3.34 -4.53
N PRO A 7 -7.90 -4.36 -5.43
CA PRO A 7 -8.99 -5.33 -5.44
C PRO A 7 -9.01 -6.19 -4.16
N LEU A 8 -10.21 -6.64 -3.74
CA LEU A 8 -10.37 -7.43 -2.51
C LEU A 8 -9.71 -8.82 -2.57
N ALA A 9 -9.64 -9.44 -3.75
CA ALA A 9 -9.11 -10.80 -3.88
C ALA A 9 -7.60 -10.92 -3.56
N PRO A 10 -6.71 -10.03 -4.06
CA PRO A 10 -5.34 -9.93 -3.57
C PRO A 10 -5.21 -9.73 -2.05
N VAL A 11 -6.07 -8.91 -1.46
CA VAL A 11 -6.07 -8.65 -0.01
C VAL A 11 -6.49 -9.89 0.78
N GLU A 12 -7.45 -10.66 0.27
CA GLU A 12 -7.79 -11.96 0.84
C GLU A 12 -6.60 -12.92 0.82
N ARG A 13 -5.89 -13.00 -0.31
CA ARG A 13 -4.69 -13.84 -0.43
C ARG A 13 -3.62 -13.40 0.56
N LEU A 14 -3.40 -12.09 0.73
CA LEU A 14 -2.45 -11.57 1.72
C LEU A 14 -2.79 -12.03 3.14
N ILE A 15 -4.06 -11.93 3.55
CA ILE A 15 -4.52 -12.38 4.88
C ILE A 15 -4.31 -13.89 5.05
N ARG A 16 -4.69 -14.70 4.06
CA ARG A 16 -4.52 -16.16 4.11
C ARG A 16 -3.05 -16.55 4.13
N THR A 17 -2.19 -15.89 3.35
CA THR A 17 -0.75 -16.14 3.37
C THR A 17 -0.14 -15.83 4.74
N ALA A 18 -0.65 -14.83 5.46
CA ALA A 18 -0.20 -14.54 6.83
C ALA A 18 -0.58 -15.62 7.87
N SER A 19 -1.44 -16.56 7.51
CA SER A 19 -1.90 -17.65 8.39
C SER A 19 -1.59 -19.05 7.84
N ASP A 20 -0.81 -19.18 6.77
CA ASP A 20 -0.65 -20.44 6.03
C ASP A 20 -1.97 -21.03 5.48
N GLY A 21 -3.00 -20.20 5.31
CA GLY A 21 -4.26 -20.52 4.66
C GLY A 21 -5.34 -21.15 5.55
N ASP A 22 -5.05 -21.34 6.83
CA ASP A 22 -5.94 -22.01 7.79
C ASP A 22 -7.14 -21.17 8.25
N ILE A 23 -7.12 -19.83 8.07
CA ILE A 23 -8.22 -18.96 8.47
C ILE A 23 -9.23 -18.67 7.36
N ARG A 24 -10.49 -18.49 7.76
CA ARG A 24 -11.55 -17.93 6.91
C ARG A 24 -11.51 -16.41 6.98
N VAL A 25 -11.72 -15.74 5.85
CA VAL A 25 -11.67 -14.28 5.75
C VAL A 25 -13.04 -13.75 5.33
N SER A 26 -13.61 -12.82 6.09
CA SER A 26 -14.88 -12.17 5.74
C SER A 26 -14.70 -11.09 4.67
N GLU A 27 -15.79 -10.66 4.04
CA GLU A 27 -15.77 -9.49 3.15
C GLU A 27 -15.40 -8.21 3.88
N SER A 28 -15.94 -7.99 5.09
CA SER A 28 -15.61 -6.83 5.91
C SER A 28 -14.13 -6.76 6.29
N ALA A 29 -13.51 -7.90 6.61
CA ALA A 29 -12.09 -7.97 6.95
C ALA A 29 -11.20 -7.59 5.75
N ARG A 30 -11.53 -8.11 4.55
CA ARG A 30 -10.84 -7.72 3.31
C ARG A 30 -11.00 -6.23 3.06
N GLY A 31 -12.22 -5.70 3.23
CA GLY A 31 -12.52 -4.29 3.05
C GLY A 31 -11.70 -3.38 3.97
N ALA A 32 -11.64 -3.71 5.27
CA ALA A 32 -10.90 -2.94 6.27
C ALA A 32 -9.39 -2.94 6.00
N LEU A 33 -8.80 -4.09 5.66
CA LEU A 33 -7.38 -4.14 5.32
C LEU A 33 -7.08 -3.38 4.03
N THR A 34 -7.96 -3.44 3.03
CA THR A 34 -7.82 -2.63 1.81
C THR A 34 -7.71 -1.14 2.13
N GLU A 35 -8.59 -0.62 2.99
CA GLU A 35 -8.60 0.80 3.36
C GLU A 35 -7.27 1.22 4.00
N VAL A 36 -6.77 0.43 4.96
CA VAL A 36 -5.48 0.69 5.60
C VAL A 36 -4.32 0.64 4.60
N LEU A 37 -4.30 -0.35 3.70
CA LEU A 37 -3.23 -0.49 2.70
C LEU A 37 -3.25 0.66 1.69
N GLU A 38 -4.42 1.13 1.28
CA GLU A 38 -4.56 2.28 0.38
C GLU A 38 -4.09 3.57 1.05
N ASP A 39 -4.45 3.80 2.31
CA ASP A 39 -4.01 4.97 3.07
C ASP A 39 -2.49 5.00 3.24
N ILE A 40 -1.89 3.86 3.61
CA ILE A 40 -0.44 3.71 3.70
C ILE A 40 0.22 3.92 2.34
N GLY A 41 -0.31 3.28 1.30
CA GLY A 41 0.22 3.39 -0.07
C GLY A 41 0.19 4.82 -0.58
N ILE A 42 -0.89 5.57 -0.34
CA ILE A 42 -1.02 6.98 -0.70
C ILE A 42 0.00 7.84 0.07
N LYS A 43 0.21 7.57 1.36
CA LYS A 43 1.19 8.30 2.18
C LYS A 43 2.62 8.11 1.65
N ILE A 44 3.01 6.87 1.38
CA ILE A 44 4.33 6.53 0.81
C ILE A 44 4.46 7.15 -0.58
N ALA A 45 3.45 7.04 -1.44
CA ALA A 45 3.49 7.58 -2.79
C ALA A 45 3.64 9.11 -2.82
N LYS A 46 2.96 9.83 -1.90
CA LYS A 46 3.09 11.28 -1.77
C LYS A 46 4.52 11.69 -1.41
N GLU A 47 5.12 11.01 -0.44
CA GLU A 47 6.50 11.29 -0.03
C GLU A 47 7.49 10.96 -1.15
N ALA A 48 7.33 9.80 -1.81
CA ALA A 48 8.18 9.44 -2.94
C ALA A 48 8.09 10.45 -4.09
N ILE A 49 6.91 11.05 -4.34
CA ILE A 49 6.76 12.12 -5.35
C ILE A 49 7.53 13.39 -4.95
N ILE A 50 7.57 13.72 -3.65
CA ILE A 50 8.38 14.85 -3.15
C ILE A 50 9.87 14.57 -3.44
N GLU A 51 10.32 13.36 -3.16
CA GLU A 51 11.70 12.92 -3.43
C GLU A 51 12.07 12.94 -4.91
N THR A 52 11.20 12.40 -5.76
CA THR A 52 11.36 12.46 -7.21
C THR A 52 11.52 13.91 -7.70
N LYS A 53 10.73 14.84 -7.15
CA LYS A 53 10.79 16.27 -7.51
C LYS A 53 12.06 16.95 -6.99
N HIS A 54 12.50 16.65 -5.77
CA HIS A 54 13.77 17.16 -5.23
C HIS A 54 14.97 16.71 -6.08
N ALA A 55 14.91 15.51 -6.65
CA ALA A 55 15.90 15.00 -7.59
C ALA A 55 15.78 15.57 -9.02
N GLY A 56 14.85 16.50 -9.28
CA GLY A 56 14.60 17.08 -10.60
C GLY A 56 14.00 16.10 -11.63
N ARG A 57 13.53 14.93 -11.18
CA ARG A 57 12.94 13.89 -12.04
C ARG A 57 11.42 14.05 -12.13
N LYS A 58 10.81 13.40 -13.13
CA LYS A 58 9.34 13.28 -13.30
C LYS A 58 8.85 11.83 -13.24
N THR A 59 9.75 10.89 -12.99
CA THR A 59 9.47 9.46 -12.91
C THR A 59 9.86 8.99 -11.52
N VAL A 60 8.89 8.46 -10.78
CA VAL A 60 9.11 7.83 -9.47
C VAL A 60 9.86 6.53 -9.69
N LYS A 61 10.97 6.36 -8.97
CA LYS A 61 11.81 5.16 -8.99
C LYS A 61 11.69 4.40 -7.68
N ALA A 62 12.16 3.15 -7.67
CA ALA A 62 12.20 2.34 -6.45
C ALA A 62 13.00 3.01 -5.31
N GLU A 63 14.08 3.72 -5.65
CA GLU A 63 14.87 4.51 -4.68
C GLU A 63 14.03 5.56 -3.95
N ASP A 64 13.07 6.21 -4.62
CA ASP A 64 12.19 7.22 -4.02
C ASP A 64 11.20 6.57 -3.04
N ILE A 65 10.70 5.39 -3.36
CA ILE A 65 9.79 4.61 -2.49
C ILE A 65 10.53 4.16 -1.23
N ASN A 66 11.75 3.64 -1.38
CA ASN A 66 12.56 3.21 -0.24
C ASN A 66 12.90 4.40 0.66
N ARG A 67 13.32 5.53 0.08
CA ARG A 67 13.59 6.76 0.84
C ARG A 67 12.34 7.26 1.56
N ALA A 68 11.18 7.22 0.91
CA ALA A 68 9.92 7.60 1.53
C ALA A 68 9.59 6.74 2.77
N ILE A 69 9.82 5.43 2.71
CA ILE A 69 9.62 4.53 3.86
C ILE A 69 10.55 4.93 5.03
N GLU A 70 11.82 5.20 4.74
CA GLU A 70 12.80 5.67 5.74
C GLU A 70 12.37 7.01 6.38
N ILE A 71 11.93 7.98 5.57
CA ILE A 71 11.47 9.30 6.03
C ILE A 71 10.22 9.17 6.92
N LEU A 72 9.27 8.34 6.51
CA LEU A 72 8.02 8.14 7.22
C LEU A 72 8.16 7.25 8.47
N LYS A 73 9.33 6.62 8.67
CA LYS A 73 9.63 5.69 9.76
C LYS A 73 8.64 4.53 9.81
N MET A 74 8.38 3.94 8.64
CA MET A 74 7.48 2.79 8.47
C MET A 74 8.24 1.47 8.35
#